data_AF-A0A4Y1QSF7-F1
#
_entry.id   AF-A0A4Y1QSF7-F1
#
_cell.length_a   1.000
_cell.length_b   1.000
_cell.length_c   1.000
_cell.angle_alpha   90.00
_cell.angle_beta   90.00
_cell.angle_gamma   90.00
#
_symmetry.space_group_name_H-M   'P 1'
#
loop_
_entity.id
_entity.type
_entity.pdbx_description
1 polymer ?
#
loop_
_entity_poly.entity_id
_entity_poly.type
_entity_poly.pdbx_seq_one_letter_code
_entity_poly.pdbx_strand_id
1 'polypeptide(L)'
;MKNVALMNSATVKDLKVAIKKKINDMEQSKMGHRHISWKHVWGNFCLSYHNDKLLDDNAALQDFGIRNNSQVHFVPYVALKDSHRHSKRRRHRFFHGLSKLS
;
A
#
# COMPACT_ATOMS: atom_id res chain seq x y z
N MET A 1 -4.64 -16.10 10.86
CA MET A 1 -5.54 -15.62 9.78
C MET A 1 -6.25 -14.37 10.27
N LYS A 2 -6.39 -13.31 9.45
CA LYS A 2 -7.05 -12.06 9.86
C LYS A 2 -8.37 -11.92 9.11
N ASN A 3 -9.46 -11.73 9.85
CA ASN A 3 -10.81 -11.63 9.27
C ASN A 3 -11.22 -10.16 9.14
N VAL A 4 -11.91 -9.85 8.05
CA VAL A 4 -12.41 -8.52 7.72
C VAL A 4 -13.89 -8.67 7.32
N ALA A 5 -14.75 -7.83 7.89
CA ALA A 5 -16.18 -7.81 7.57
C ALA A 5 -16.46 -6.72 6.54
N LEU A 6 -17.19 -7.08 5.48
CA LEU A 6 -17.54 -6.21 4.36
C LEU A 6 -19.00 -6.46 3.97
N MET A 7 -19.60 -5.51 3.27
CA MET A 7 -20.90 -5.69 2.65
C MET A 7 -20.79 -6.64 1.45
N ASN A 8 -21.87 -7.33 1.10
CA ASN A 8 -21.87 -8.19 -0.10
C ASN A 8 -21.61 -7.39 -1.38
N SER A 9 -22.07 -6.14 -1.45
CA SER A 9 -21.81 -5.21 -2.56
C SER A 9 -20.45 -4.50 -2.47
N ALA A 10 -19.54 -4.96 -1.62
CA ALA A 10 -18.25 -4.32 -1.47
C ALA A 10 -17.37 -4.48 -2.72
N THR A 11 -16.54 -3.48 -2.94
CA THR A 11 -15.56 -3.41 -4.02
C THR A 11 -14.18 -3.84 -3.53
N VAL A 12 -13.25 -4.04 -4.47
CA VAL A 12 -11.82 -4.25 -4.16
C VAL A 12 -11.25 -3.11 -3.33
N LYS A 13 -11.67 -1.86 -3.60
CA LYS A 13 -11.28 -0.69 -2.81
C LYS A 13 -11.71 -0.83 -1.35
N ASP A 14 -12.95 -1.24 -1.11
CA ASP A 14 -13.47 -1.44 0.25
C ASP A 14 -12.69 -2.53 1.00
N LEU A 15 -12.35 -3.62 0.31
CA LEU A 15 -11.49 -4.67 0.85
C LEU A 15 -10.11 -4.14 1.24
N LYS A 16 -9.45 -3.36 0.38
CA LYS A 16 -8.15 -2.73 0.68
C LYS A 16 -8.26 -1.79 1.89
N VAL A 17 -9.31 -0.98 1.97
CA VAL A 17 -9.56 -0.05 3.09
C VAL A 17 -9.77 -0.82 4.39
N ALA A 18 -10.58 -1.87 4.37
CA ALA A 18 -10.90 -2.63 5.57
C ALA A 18 -9.71 -3.46 6.07
N ILE A 19 -8.89 -4.01 5.17
CA ILE A 19 -7.59 -4.62 5.52
C ILE A 19 -6.67 -3.58 6.16
N LYS A 20 -6.56 -2.39 5.55
CA LYS A 20 -5.76 -1.29 6.09
C LYS A 20 -6.16 -0.92 7.50
N LYS A 21 -7.47 -0.74 7.73
CA LYS A 21 -8.04 -0.40 9.04
C LYS A 21 -7.75 -1.52 10.04
N LYS A 22 -8.09 -2.76 9.71
CA LYS A 22 -7.89 -3.91 10.60
C LYS A 22 -6.43 -4.09 11.02
N ILE A 23 -5.49 -3.97 10.08
CA ILE A 23 -4.07 -4.11 10.37
C ILE A 23 -3.56 -2.91 11.17
N ASN A 24 -3.94 -1.68 10.83
CA ASN A 24 -3.58 -0.53 11.66
C ASN A 24 -4.09 -0.70 13.09
N ASP A 25 -5.37 -1.02 13.29
CA ASP A 25 -5.95 -1.16 14.64
C ASP A 25 -5.24 -2.26 15.48
N MET A 26 -4.83 -3.35 14.83
CA MET A 26 -4.15 -4.47 15.51
C MET A 26 -2.67 -4.18 15.82
N GLU A 27 -1.98 -3.49 14.93
CA GLU A 27 -0.53 -3.31 15.01
C GLU A 27 -0.13 -1.97 15.63
N GLN A 28 -1.02 -0.97 15.62
CA GLN A 28 -0.74 0.38 16.13
C GLN A 28 -0.40 0.38 17.62
N SER A 29 -1.03 -0.49 18.42
CA SER A 29 -0.70 -0.66 19.84
C SER A 29 0.71 -1.22 20.07
N LYS A 30 1.25 -1.98 19.11
CA LYS A 30 2.58 -2.63 19.19
C LYS A 30 3.69 -1.80 18.55
N MET A 31 3.34 -0.88 17.64
CA MET A 31 4.29 -0.17 16.80
C MET A 31 4.72 1.20 17.35
N GLY A 32 4.08 1.72 18.41
CA GLY A 32 4.39 3.02 18.99
C GLY A 32 4.25 4.13 17.94
N HIS A 33 5.31 4.92 17.72
CA HIS A 33 5.34 5.98 16.71
C HIS A 33 5.57 5.50 15.26
N ARG A 34 5.65 4.18 15.01
CA ARG A 34 5.86 3.64 13.66
C ARG A 34 4.52 3.47 12.94
N HIS A 35 4.49 3.78 11.65
CA HIS A 35 3.30 3.65 10.81
C HIS A 35 3.57 2.79 9.59
N ILE A 36 2.55 2.04 9.16
CA ILE A 36 2.61 1.23 7.95
C ILE A 36 2.45 2.13 6.71
N SER A 37 3.41 2.06 5.79
CA SER A 37 3.32 2.75 4.50
C SER A 37 2.43 1.96 3.53
N TRP A 38 1.12 2.16 3.62
CA TRP A 38 0.15 1.51 2.74
C TRP A 38 0.36 1.83 1.26
N LYS A 39 0.87 3.04 0.93
CA LYS A 39 1.27 3.39 -0.43
C LYS A 39 2.35 2.43 -0.96
N HIS A 40 3.31 2.07 -0.11
CA HIS A 40 4.36 1.13 -0.49
C HIS A 40 3.80 -0.31 -0.61
N VAL A 41 2.94 -0.73 0.31
CA VAL A 41 2.28 -2.04 0.28
C VAL A 41 1.52 -2.21 -1.04
N TRP A 42 0.61 -1.30 -1.38
CA TRP A 42 -0.19 -1.39 -2.61
C TRP A 42 0.60 -1.15 -3.90
N GLY A 43 1.78 -0.51 -3.80
CA GLY A 43 2.67 -0.31 -4.95
C GLY A 43 3.58 -1.50 -5.28
N ASN A 44 3.80 -2.42 -4.33
CA ASN A 44 4.66 -3.60 -4.52
C ASN A 44 3.90 -4.93 -4.33
N PHE A 45 2.67 -4.89 -3.84
CA PHE A 45 1.83 -6.05 -3.60
C PHE A 45 0.41 -5.77 -4.08
N CYS A 46 -0.25 -6.81 -4.58
CA CYS A 46 -1.68 -6.81 -4.83
C CYS A 46 -2.37 -7.97 -4.08
N LEU A 47 -3.70 -7.92 -4.05
CA LEU A 47 -4.49 -9.03 -3.53
C LEU A 47 -4.75 -10.01 -4.68
N SER A 48 -4.69 -11.30 -4.38
CA SER A 48 -5.06 -12.36 -5.31
C SER A 48 -6.02 -13.37 -4.68
N TYR A 49 -6.96 -13.83 -5.49
CA TYR A 49 -7.94 -14.87 -5.18
C TYR A 49 -7.96 -15.88 -6.34
N HIS A 50 -7.72 -17.16 -6.07
CA HIS A 50 -7.66 -18.22 -7.09
C HIS A 50 -6.87 -17.86 -8.38
N ASN A 51 -5.69 -17.26 -8.23
CA ASN A 51 -4.83 -16.74 -9.30
C ASN A 51 -5.32 -15.46 -10.02
N ASP A 52 -6.53 -14.99 -9.75
CA ASP A 52 -6.99 -13.69 -10.22
C ASP A 52 -6.43 -12.59 -9.34
N LYS A 53 -5.89 -11.53 -9.97
CA LYS A 53 -5.33 -10.37 -9.29
C LYS A 53 -6.38 -9.27 -9.22
N LEU A 54 -6.68 -8.81 -8.01
CA LEU A 54 -7.64 -7.75 -7.73
C LEU A 54 -6.98 -6.38 -7.96
N LEU A 55 -6.83 -6.02 -9.25
CA LEU A 55 -6.16 -4.80 -9.68
C LEU A 55 -7.14 -3.63 -9.84
N ASP A 56 -8.37 -3.89 -10.26
CA ASP A 56 -9.41 -2.87 -10.40
C ASP A 56 -10.06 -2.57 -9.04
N ASP A 57 -9.93 -1.34 -8.58
CA ASP A 57 -10.50 -0.86 -7.32
C ASP A 57 -12.04 -0.77 -7.35
N ASN A 58 -12.64 -0.58 -8.52
CA ASN A 58 -14.09 -0.41 -8.68
C ASN A 58 -14.83 -1.73 -8.90
N ALA A 59 -14.11 -2.79 -9.24
CA ALA A 59 -14.70 -4.09 -9.47
C ALA A 59 -15.32 -4.66 -8.19
N ALA A 60 -16.49 -5.29 -8.32
CA ALA A 60 -17.16 -5.90 -7.19
C ALA A 60 -16.43 -7.18 -6.79
N LEU A 61 -16.32 -7.45 -5.48
CA LEU A 61 -15.68 -8.68 -5.00
C LEU A 61 -16.40 -9.93 -5.53
N GLN A 62 -17.72 -9.84 -5.70
CA GLN A 62 -18.55 -10.93 -6.23
C GLN A 62 -18.20 -11.30 -7.68
N ASP A 63 -17.71 -10.36 -8.49
CA ASP A 63 -17.34 -10.61 -9.90
C ASP A 63 -16.13 -11.55 -9.98
N PHE A 64 -15.25 -11.50 -8.98
CA PHE A 64 -14.13 -12.43 -8.82
C PHE A 64 -14.53 -13.73 -8.08
N GLY A 65 -15.80 -13.92 -7.75
CA GLY A 65 -16.28 -15.06 -6.97
C GLY A 65 -15.96 -14.98 -5.47
N ILE A 66 -15.47 -13.85 -4.96
CA ILE A 66 -15.15 -13.67 -3.54
C ILE A 66 -16.46 -13.56 -2.76
N ARG A 67 -16.67 -14.52 -1.85
CA ARG A 67 -17.82 -14.61 -0.96
C ARG A 67 -17.39 -14.62 0.50
N ASN A 68 -18.36 -14.68 1.41
CA ASN A 68 -18.09 -14.90 2.84
C ASN A 68 -17.18 -16.12 3.05
N ASN A 69 -16.22 -15.98 3.97
CA ASN A 69 -15.17 -16.97 4.24
C ASN A 69 -14.14 -17.21 3.13
N SER A 70 -14.15 -16.41 2.06
CA SER A 70 -13.08 -16.49 1.05
C SER A 70 -11.75 -15.99 1.60
N GLN A 71 -10.67 -16.62 1.16
CA GLN A 71 -9.31 -16.24 1.56
C GLN A 71 -8.64 -15.51 0.40
N VAL A 72 -8.18 -14.29 0.66
CA VAL A 72 -7.36 -13.53 -0.29
C VAL A 72 -5.91 -13.50 0.19
N HIS A 73 -4.98 -13.56 -0.74
CA HIS A 73 -3.55 -13.57 -0.45
C HIS A 73 -2.88 -12.30 -0.97
N PHE A 74 -1.93 -11.77 -0.19
CA PHE A 74 -1.01 -10.77 -0.71
C PHE A 74 0.00 -11.46 -1.61
N VAL A 75 0.06 -11.03 -2.87
CA VAL A 75 1.05 -11.50 -3.83
C VAL A 75 1.94 -10.35 -4.26
N PRO A 76 3.25 -10.58 -4.50
CA PRO A 76 4.12 -9.58 -5.07
C PRO A 76 3.56 -9.09 -6.42
N TYR A 77 3.42 -7.78 -6.55
CA TYR A 77 3.01 -7.11 -7.77
C TYR A 77 3.96 -5.95 -8.01
N VAL A 78 4.89 -6.15 -8.95
CA VAL A 78 5.69 -5.06 -9.46
C VAL A 78 4.78 -4.29 -10.42
N ALA A 79 4.01 -3.34 -9.89
CA ALA A 79 3.50 -2.27 -10.74
C ALA A 79 4.73 -1.71 -11.46
N LEU A 80 4.72 -1.70 -12.79
CA LEU A 80 5.78 -1.07 -13.58
C LEU A 80 5.99 0.32 -12.97
N LYS A 81 7.04 0.46 -12.17
CA LYS A 81 7.38 1.72 -11.53
C LYS A 81 7.68 2.61 -12.72
N ASP A 82 6.75 3.48 -13.08
CA ASP A 82 7.12 4.73 -13.72
C ASP A 82 8.28 5.23 -12.91
N SER A 83 9.43 5.24 -13.59
CA SER A 83 10.74 5.41 -12.97
C SER A 83 10.58 6.46 -11.90
N HIS A 84 10.72 6.08 -10.62
CA HIS A 84 11.02 7.05 -9.59
C HIS A 84 12.42 7.51 -9.99
N ARG A 85 12.50 8.40 -10.99
CA ARG A 85 13.66 9.20 -11.31
C ARG A 85 14.00 9.77 -9.95
N HIS A 86 15.06 9.29 -9.35
CA HIS A 86 15.60 9.91 -8.16
C HIS A 86 15.60 11.40 -8.44
N SER A 87 14.74 12.16 -7.76
CA SER A 87 14.75 13.61 -7.88
C SER A 87 16.18 13.98 -7.52
N LYS A 88 16.95 14.44 -8.51
CA LYS A 88 18.38 14.69 -8.32
C LYS A 88 18.47 15.59 -7.10
N ARG A 89 19.07 15.07 -6.02
CA ARG A 89 19.29 15.80 -4.77
C ARG A 89 19.80 17.18 -5.17
N ARG A 90 19.02 18.24 -4.91
CA ARG A 90 19.47 19.62 -5.19
C ARG A 90 20.79 19.77 -4.44
N ARG A 91 21.89 19.93 -5.19
CA ARG A 91 23.19 20.19 -4.58
C ARG A 91 23.04 21.47 -3.77
N HIS A 92 23.27 21.39 -2.47
CA HIS A 92 23.42 22.58 -1.66
C HIS A 92 24.61 23.33 -2.27
N ARG A 93 24.40 24.58 -2.68
CA ARG A 93 25.50 25.45 -3.09
C ARG A 93 26.40 25.54 -1.87
N PHE A 94 27.58 24.91 -1.94
CA PHE A 94 28.64 25.20 -0.99
C PHE A 94 28.91 26.69 -1.12
N PHE A 95 28.62 27.46 -0.07
CA PHE A 95 29.19 28.80 0.04
C PHE A 95 30.68 28.59 0.33
N HIS A 96 31.49 28.58 -0.73
CA HIS A 96 32.89 28.93 -0.61
C HIS A 96 32.95 30.46 -0.56
N GLY A 97 33.22 30.99 0.64
CA GLY A 97 33.29 32.42 0.87
C GLY A 97 33.83 32.78 2.24
N LEU A 98 34.77 31.99 2.77
CA LEU A 98 35.72 32.50 3.75
C LEU A 98 36.76 33.33 2.98
N SER A 99 36.52 34.63 2.87
CA SER A 99 37.61 35.59 2.73
C SER A 99 37.69 36.38 4.04
N LYS A 100 38.62 35.94 4.90
CA LYS A 100 39.23 36.82 5.89
C LYS A 100 39.75 38.06 5.15
N LEU A 101 39.35 39.24 5.57
CA LEU A 101 40.21 40.42 5.50
C LEU A 101 40.07 41.19 6.82
N SER A 102 41.20 41.77 7.19
CA SER A 102 41.59 42.30 8.50
C SER A 102 40.73 43.44 9.03
#